data_AF-A0A6G1FGT5-F1
#
_entry.id   AF-A0A6G1FGT5-F1
#
_cell.length_a   1.000
_cell.length_b   1.000
_cell.length_c   1.000
_cell.angle_alpha   90.00
_cell.angle_beta   90.00
_cell.angle_gamma   90.00
#
_symmetry.space_group_name_H-M   'P 1'
#
loop_
_entity.id
_entity.type
_entity.pdbx_description
1 polymer ?
#
loop_
_entity_poly.entity_id
_entity_poly.type
_entity_poly.pdbx_seq_one_letter_code
_entity_poly.pdbx_strand_id
1 'polypeptide(L)'
;MGRRLPIVVPEGMKRPEQPVQAAKLASEAGVIAISEKNKQNHARREKNKERQVDAVELFKECHNSKRKGLSDAAQDVVTSMETMMAEPVADGETPRTSAEVVSKVLSQTSANNTFLKNACLQKSCTKTSTSSKKELWEQLEAEKQGSAVLQELHVLKKKSEETEEALAKTQEEMAKTQKEFKRNLRSKKRI
;
A
#
# COMPACT_ATOMS: atom_id res chain seq x y z
N MET A 1 23.63 -2.02 -49.29
CA MET A 1 22.93 -3.28 -49.63
C MET A 1 22.78 -4.12 -48.38
N GLY A 2 21.63 -4.09 -47.71
CA GLY A 2 21.40 -4.85 -46.48
C GLY A 2 21.22 -6.33 -46.78
N ARG A 3 22.02 -7.20 -46.15
CA ARG A 3 21.89 -8.65 -46.29
C ARG A 3 20.64 -9.10 -45.52
N ARG A 4 19.59 -9.58 -46.21
CA ARG A 4 18.45 -10.21 -45.54
C ARG A 4 18.88 -11.55 -44.96
N LEU A 5 18.69 -11.74 -43.66
CA LEU A 5 18.90 -13.03 -42.98
C LEU A 5 17.69 -13.94 -43.25
N PRO A 6 17.86 -15.11 -43.89
CA PRO A 6 16.76 -16.03 -44.13
C PRO A 6 16.35 -16.69 -42.80
N ILE A 7 15.09 -16.50 -42.42
CA ILE A 7 14.47 -17.16 -41.27
C ILE A 7 13.69 -18.36 -41.80
N VAL A 8 14.06 -19.57 -41.38
CA VAL A 8 13.36 -20.79 -41.75
C VAL A 8 12.44 -21.17 -40.59
N VAL A 9 11.12 -21.13 -40.84
CA VAL A 9 10.10 -21.63 -39.91
C VAL A 9 9.43 -22.84 -40.56
N PRO A 10 9.61 -24.06 -40.02
CA PRO A 10 8.98 -25.25 -40.58
C PRO A 10 7.46 -25.19 -40.46
N GLU A 11 6.77 -25.77 -41.44
CA GLU A 11 5.31 -25.75 -41.54
C GLU A 11 4.66 -26.42 -40.32
N GLY A 12 3.76 -25.70 -39.65
CA GLY A 12 3.12 -26.14 -38.39
C GLY A 12 3.77 -25.63 -37.10
N MET A 13 4.96 -25.00 -37.17
CA MET A 13 5.60 -24.40 -35.99
C MET A 13 5.42 -22.88 -35.93
N LYS A 14 5.16 -22.34 -34.73
CA LYS A 14 4.98 -20.89 -34.51
C LYS A 14 6.31 -20.14 -34.30
N ARG A 15 7.45 -20.83 -34.16
CA ARG A 15 8.76 -20.23 -33.81
C ARG A 15 9.91 -20.93 -34.55
N PRO A 16 10.99 -20.21 -34.91
CA PRO A 16 12.20 -20.80 -35.49
C PRO A 16 12.86 -21.78 -34.51
N GLU A 17 13.43 -22.86 -35.05
CA GLU A 17 14.01 -23.96 -34.27
C GLU A 17 15.28 -23.56 -33.50
N GLN A 18 16.06 -22.60 -34.01
CA GLN A 18 17.29 -22.16 -33.35
C GLN A 18 17.07 -20.94 -32.44
N PRO A 19 17.25 -21.05 -31.11
CA PRO A 19 17.04 -19.96 -30.15
C PRO A 19 17.96 -18.74 -30.40
N VAL A 20 19.11 -18.95 -31.04
CA VAL A 20 20.08 -17.88 -31.38
C VAL A 20 19.50 -16.90 -32.40
N GLN A 21 18.68 -17.37 -33.35
CA GLN A 21 18.03 -16.51 -34.36
C GLN A 21 16.89 -15.70 -33.74
N ALA A 22 16.14 -16.28 -32.79
CA ALA A 22 15.09 -15.58 -32.05
C ALA A 22 15.65 -14.49 -31.14
N ALA A 23 16.75 -14.76 -30.42
CA ALA A 23 17.42 -13.77 -29.57
C ALA A 23 17.98 -12.61 -30.40
N LYS A 24 18.59 -12.91 -31.56
CA LYS A 24 19.11 -11.88 -32.47
C LYS A 24 17.99 -11.03 -33.09
N LEU A 25 16.89 -11.66 -33.53
CA LEU A 25 15.69 -10.96 -34.00
C LEU A 25 15.07 -10.10 -32.89
N ALA A 26 14.98 -10.60 -31.65
CA ALA A 26 14.44 -9.83 -30.54
C ALA A 26 15.33 -8.63 -30.17
N SER A 27 16.64 -8.74 -30.33
CA SER A 27 17.58 -7.63 -30.15
C SER A 27 17.46 -6.61 -31.28
N GLU A 28 17.42 -7.07 -32.54
CA GLU A 28 17.35 -6.24 -33.74
C GLU A 28 15.97 -5.57 -33.93
N ALA A 29 14.90 -6.25 -33.52
CA ALA A 29 13.54 -5.70 -33.46
C ALA A 29 13.27 -4.88 -32.17
N GLY A 30 14.27 -4.70 -31.29
CA GLY A 30 14.16 -3.87 -30.08
C GLY A 30 13.26 -4.44 -28.97
N VAL A 31 12.81 -5.69 -29.09
CA VAL A 31 11.93 -6.37 -28.12
C VAL A 31 12.63 -6.53 -26.76
N ILE A 32 13.95 -6.80 -26.76
CA ILE A 32 14.73 -6.93 -25.52
C ILE A 32 14.79 -5.59 -24.76
N ALA A 33 14.95 -4.46 -25.47
CA ALA A 33 15.03 -3.13 -24.87
C ALA A 33 13.70 -2.70 -24.21
N ILE A 34 12.56 -3.12 -24.76
CA ILE A 34 11.24 -2.90 -24.14
C ILE A 34 11.12 -3.74 -22.85
N SER A 35 11.63 -4.98 -22.86
CA SER A 35 11.58 -5.86 -21.69
C SER A 35 12.44 -5.35 -20.52
N GLU A 36 13.61 -4.78 -20.78
CA GLU A 36 14.48 -4.19 -19.75
C GLU A 36 13.89 -2.91 -19.17
N LYS A 37 13.37 -2.02 -20.02
CA LYS A 37 12.63 -0.83 -19.56
C LYS A 37 11.43 -1.21 -18.71
N ASN A 38 10.69 -2.26 -19.08
CA ASN A 38 9.57 -2.78 -18.28
C ASN A 38 10.00 -3.36 -16.93
N LYS A 39 11.13 -4.09 -16.87
CA LYS A 39 11.70 -4.59 -15.60
C LYS A 39 12.10 -3.43 -14.68
N GLN A 40 12.71 -2.38 -15.22
CA GLN A 40 13.12 -1.21 -14.46
C GLN A 40 11.92 -0.40 -13.94
N ASN A 41 10.84 -0.30 -14.72
CA ASN A 41 9.56 0.27 -14.27
C ASN A 41 8.90 -0.56 -13.15
N HIS A 42 8.96 -1.90 -13.23
CA HIS A 42 8.44 -2.78 -12.17
C HIS A 42 9.22 -2.61 -10.86
N ALA A 43 10.55 -2.60 -10.93
CA ALA A 43 11.41 -2.41 -9.75
C ALA A 43 11.22 -1.04 -9.07
N ARG A 44 10.91 0.00 -9.86
CA ARG A 44 10.60 1.33 -9.34
C ARG A 44 9.20 1.44 -8.75
N ARG A 45 8.22 0.71 -9.30
CA ARG A 45 6.84 0.61 -8.76
C ARG A 45 6.79 -0.07 -7.39
N GLU A 46 7.58 -1.13 -7.18
CA GLU A 46 7.63 -1.84 -5.89
C GLU A 46 8.17 -0.97 -4.74
N LYS A 47 9.15 -0.11 -5.02
CA LYS A 47 9.73 0.83 -4.03
C LYS A 47 8.81 1.99 -3.67
N ASN A 48 7.73 2.20 -4.42
CA ASN A 48 6.84 3.34 -4.31
C ASN A 48 5.51 3.02 -3.61
N LYS A 49 5.31 1.79 -3.10
CA LYS A 49 4.08 1.38 -2.39
C LYS A 49 3.89 2.04 -1.01
N GLU A 50 4.97 2.60 -0.44
CA GLU A 50 5.00 3.07 0.95
C GLU A 50 5.17 4.60 1.07
N ARG A 51 5.39 5.30 -0.04
CA ARG A 51 5.44 6.77 -0.10
C ARG A 51 4.15 7.29 -0.72
N GLN A 52 3.58 8.37 -0.19
CA GLN A 52 2.62 9.16 -0.97
C GLN A 52 3.38 9.76 -2.16
N VAL A 53 3.42 9.03 -3.27
CA VAL A 53 4.13 9.47 -4.47
C VAL A 53 3.34 10.61 -5.08
N ASP A 54 3.97 11.78 -5.16
CA ASP A 54 3.38 12.91 -5.85
C ASP A 54 3.22 12.58 -7.33
N ALA A 55 1.97 12.64 -7.82
CA ALA A 55 1.65 12.35 -9.20
C ALA A 55 2.30 13.33 -10.17
N VAL A 56 2.50 14.59 -9.75
CA VAL A 56 3.12 15.65 -10.57
C VAL A 56 4.62 15.40 -10.68
N GLU A 57 5.30 15.08 -9.58
CA GLU A 57 6.71 14.66 -9.60
C GLU A 57 6.94 13.43 -10.50
N LEU A 58 6.07 12.42 -10.39
CA LEU A 58 6.16 11.22 -11.23
C LEU A 58 6.00 11.56 -12.72
N PHE A 59 5.09 12.48 -13.05
CA PHE A 59 4.89 12.95 -14.42
C PHE A 59 6.17 13.60 -14.97
N LYS A 60 6.78 14.51 -14.20
CA LYS A 60 8.07 15.12 -14.56
C LYS A 60 9.12 14.05 -14.81
N GLU A 61 9.26 13.09 -13.91
CA GLU A 61 10.29 12.04 -14.02
C GLU A 61 10.07 11.13 -15.24
N CYS A 62 8.81 10.86 -15.61
CA CYS A 62 8.48 10.07 -16.81
C CYS A 62 8.75 10.82 -18.11
N HIS A 63 8.59 12.14 -18.12
CA HIS A 63 8.81 12.99 -19.29
C HIS A 63 10.22 13.60 -19.35
N ASN A 64 11.07 13.38 -18.34
CA ASN A 64 12.44 13.86 -18.31
C ASN A 64 13.41 12.83 -18.95
N SER A 65 13.84 13.12 -20.17
CA SER A 65 14.88 12.31 -20.82
C SER A 65 16.27 12.80 -20.42
N LYS A 66 17.17 11.88 -20.06
CA LYS A 66 18.60 12.21 -19.80
C LYS A 66 19.29 12.93 -20.97
N ARG A 67 18.78 12.78 -22.21
CA ARG A 67 19.40 13.36 -23.41
C ARG A 67 18.78 14.70 -23.82
N LYS A 68 17.49 14.91 -23.55
CA LYS A 68 16.72 16.05 -24.07
C LYS A 68 16.01 16.87 -22.98
N GLY A 69 16.06 16.46 -21.72
CA GLY A 69 15.27 17.09 -20.66
C GLY A 69 13.78 16.81 -20.80
N LEU A 70 12.97 17.66 -20.16
CA LEU A 70 11.53 17.78 -20.43
C LEU A 70 11.30 18.47 -21.77
N SER A 71 10.35 17.98 -22.55
CA SER A 71 9.87 18.69 -23.74
C SER A 71 8.97 19.86 -23.38
N ASP A 72 8.94 20.91 -24.22
CA ASP A 72 8.09 22.10 -24.07
C ASP A 72 6.62 21.74 -23.80
N ALA A 73 6.03 20.84 -24.59
CA ALA A 73 4.65 20.38 -24.38
C ALA A 73 4.42 19.70 -23.01
N ALA A 74 5.45 19.03 -22.46
CA ALA A 74 5.36 18.43 -21.13
C ALA A 74 5.56 19.49 -20.03
N GLN A 75 6.36 20.52 -20.30
CA GLN A 75 6.55 21.66 -19.40
C GLN A 75 5.28 22.50 -19.29
N ASP A 76 4.54 22.72 -20.37
CA ASP A 76 3.23 23.38 -20.36
C ASP A 76 2.23 22.62 -19.48
N VAL A 77 2.19 21.29 -19.63
CA VAL A 77 1.33 20.41 -18.81
C VAL A 77 1.72 20.47 -17.34
N VAL A 78 3.02 20.46 -17.02
CA VAL A 78 3.53 20.61 -15.64
C VAL A 78 3.14 21.97 -15.06
N THR A 79 3.29 23.05 -15.84
CA THR A 79 2.95 24.41 -15.40
C THR A 79 1.45 24.52 -15.09
N SER A 80 0.60 23.89 -15.91
CA SER A 80 -0.85 23.81 -15.66
C SER A 80 -1.18 23.04 -14.37
N MET A 81 -0.49 21.92 -14.11
CA MET A 81 -0.66 21.16 -12.86
C MET A 81 -0.26 21.99 -11.64
N GLU A 82 0.90 22.66 -11.68
CA GLU A 82 1.39 23.51 -10.59
C GLU A 82 0.48 24.70 -10.33
N THR A 83 -0.03 25.34 -11.40
CA THR A 83 -0.97 26.45 -11.30
C THR A 83 -2.27 26.03 -10.59
N MET A 84 -2.83 24.86 -10.94
CA MET A 84 -4.05 24.36 -10.28
C MET A 84 -3.82 23.88 -8.84
N MET A 85 -2.58 23.57 -8.45
CA MET A 85 -2.21 23.29 -7.05
C MET A 85 -1.94 24.56 -6.24
N ALA A 86 -1.48 25.63 -6.89
CA ALA A 86 -1.22 26.92 -6.25
C ALA A 86 -2.49 27.75 -6.03
N GLU A 87 -3.59 27.44 -6.71
CA GLU A 87 -4.90 28.08 -6.43
C GLU A 87 -5.34 27.81 -4.98
N PRO A 88 -5.51 28.86 -4.14
CA PRO A 88 -5.98 28.69 -2.78
C PRO A 88 -7.41 28.15 -2.82
N VAL A 89 -7.62 27.03 -2.14
CA VAL A 89 -8.93 26.43 -1.96
C VAL A 89 -9.78 27.39 -1.12
N ALA A 90 -10.96 27.75 -1.63
CA ALA A 90 -11.90 28.60 -0.91
C ALA A 90 -12.29 27.96 0.43
N ASP A 91 -12.48 28.80 1.44
CA ASP A 91 -12.69 28.43 2.85
C ASP A 91 -13.80 27.37 2.97
N GLY A 92 -13.42 26.10 3.20
CA GLY A 92 -14.34 24.95 3.36
C GLY A 92 -14.23 23.81 2.34
N GLU A 93 -13.46 23.92 1.26
CA GLU A 93 -13.24 22.80 0.31
C GLU A 93 -12.02 21.93 0.70
N THR A 94 -12.07 20.64 0.36
CA THR A 94 -10.94 19.72 0.57
C THR A 94 -9.76 20.08 -0.35
N PRO A 95 -8.51 20.10 0.15
CA PRO A 95 -7.31 20.31 -0.67
C PRO A 95 -7.27 19.40 -1.89
N ARG A 96 -7.09 19.96 -3.09
CA ARG A 96 -6.97 19.18 -4.33
C ARG A 96 -5.75 18.27 -4.23
N THR A 97 -5.99 16.97 -4.42
CA THR A 97 -4.89 15.99 -4.41
C THR A 97 -4.12 16.03 -5.73
N SER A 98 -2.80 15.76 -5.71
CA SER A 98 -2.00 15.83 -6.94
C SER A 98 -2.46 14.83 -8.01
N ALA A 99 -2.99 13.67 -7.62
CA ALA A 99 -3.61 12.72 -8.55
C ALA A 99 -4.86 13.29 -9.24
N GLU A 100 -5.66 14.09 -8.54
CA GLU A 100 -6.87 14.71 -9.07
C GLU A 100 -6.53 15.84 -10.06
N VAL A 101 -5.56 16.69 -9.70
CA VAL A 101 -5.01 17.72 -10.57
C VAL A 101 -4.46 17.09 -11.86
N VAL A 102 -3.63 16.06 -11.74
CA VAL A 102 -3.07 15.34 -12.89
C VAL A 102 -4.18 14.73 -13.74
N SER A 103 -5.19 14.12 -13.13
CA SER A 103 -6.32 13.53 -13.88
C SER A 103 -7.05 14.59 -14.70
N LYS A 104 -7.26 15.78 -14.14
CA LYS A 104 -7.99 16.88 -14.80
C LYS A 104 -7.20 17.46 -15.97
N VAL A 105 -5.91 17.79 -15.77
CA VAL A 105 -5.04 18.30 -16.86
C VAL A 105 -4.91 17.28 -17.99
N LEU A 106 -4.68 16.01 -17.65
CA LEU A 106 -4.49 14.98 -18.65
C LEU A 106 -5.78 14.64 -19.40
N SER A 107 -6.94 14.82 -18.77
CA SER A 107 -8.24 14.64 -19.43
C SER A 107 -8.58 15.79 -20.39
N GLN A 108 -8.06 17.00 -20.16
CA GLN A 108 -8.19 18.12 -21.10
C GLN A 108 -7.36 17.92 -22.38
N THR A 109 -6.21 17.25 -22.27
CA THR A 109 -5.33 16.96 -23.41
C THR A 109 -5.70 15.66 -24.13
N SER A 110 -6.14 14.63 -23.39
CA SER A 110 -6.54 13.34 -23.97
C SER A 110 -7.54 12.58 -23.11
N ALA A 111 -8.72 12.31 -23.67
CA ALA A 111 -9.78 11.55 -23.00
C ALA A 111 -9.40 10.09 -22.66
N ASN A 112 -8.39 9.52 -23.32
CA ASN A 112 -7.97 8.11 -23.13
C ASN A 112 -6.66 7.98 -22.35
N ASN A 113 -6.31 8.97 -21.54
CA ASN A 113 -5.05 8.94 -20.80
C ASN A 113 -5.02 7.78 -19.79
N THR A 114 -3.94 6.99 -19.81
CA THR A 114 -3.72 5.84 -18.92
C THR A 114 -2.61 6.08 -17.89
N PHE A 115 -2.06 7.29 -17.82
CA PHE A 115 -0.91 7.63 -16.98
C PHE A 115 -1.14 7.26 -15.52
N LEU A 116 -2.25 7.71 -14.91
CA LEU A 116 -2.55 7.41 -13.51
C LEU A 116 -2.82 5.91 -13.26
N LYS A 117 -3.40 5.19 -14.24
CA LYS A 117 -3.57 3.72 -14.18
C LYS A 117 -2.20 3.02 -14.18
N ASN A 118 -1.32 3.44 -15.07
CA ASN A 118 0.03 2.90 -15.20
C ASN A 118 0.92 3.31 -14.00
N ALA A 119 0.64 4.45 -13.38
CA ALA A 119 1.30 4.90 -12.16
C ALA A 119 0.78 4.20 -10.90
N CYS A 120 -0.29 3.41 -10.98
CA CYS A 120 -1.04 2.87 -9.82
C CYS A 120 -1.58 3.96 -8.88
N LEU A 121 -1.64 5.22 -9.34
CA LEU A 121 -2.15 6.37 -8.59
C LEU A 121 -3.64 6.58 -8.85
N GLN A 122 -4.15 6.00 -9.93
CA GLN A 122 -5.59 5.85 -10.11
C GLN A 122 -6.05 4.75 -9.17
N LYS A 123 -6.65 5.15 -8.04
CA LYS A 123 -7.52 4.27 -7.24
C LYS A 123 -8.51 3.67 -8.24
N SER A 124 -8.33 2.41 -8.62
CA SER A 124 -9.18 1.78 -9.61
C SER A 124 -10.61 1.84 -9.09
N CYS A 125 -11.41 2.70 -9.72
CA CYS A 125 -12.82 2.46 -9.93
C CYS A 125 -12.92 1.17 -10.76
N THR A 126 -12.78 0.03 -10.10
CA THR A 126 -13.42 -1.19 -10.56
C THR A 126 -14.90 -0.98 -10.33
N LYS A 127 -15.69 -1.10 -11.39
CA LYS A 127 -17.15 -1.08 -11.33
C LYS A 127 -17.63 -2.29 -10.51
N THR A 128 -17.58 -2.19 -9.19
CA THR A 128 -18.36 -2.96 -8.22
C THR A 128 -18.35 -2.16 -6.90
N SER A 129 -19.55 -1.82 -6.43
CA SER A 129 -19.90 -1.27 -5.11
C SER A 129 -19.25 0.06 -4.67
N THR A 130 -19.95 1.15 -5.01
CA THR A 130 -19.97 2.42 -4.25
C THR A 130 -20.35 2.29 -2.77
N SER A 131 -20.57 1.07 -2.26
CA SER A 131 -20.76 0.74 -0.84
C SER A 131 -19.44 0.83 -0.04
N SER A 132 -18.30 0.54 -0.65
CA SER A 132 -17.10 0.20 0.11
C SER A 132 -16.30 1.40 0.67
N LYS A 133 -16.45 2.61 0.14
CA LYS A 133 -15.75 3.80 0.70
C LYS A 133 -16.31 4.19 2.07
N LYS A 134 -17.63 4.14 2.25
CA LYS A 134 -18.28 4.41 3.55
C LYS A 134 -17.95 3.31 4.56
N GLU A 135 -18.00 2.06 4.10
CA GLU A 135 -17.64 0.88 4.89
C GLU A 135 -16.17 0.89 5.33
N LEU A 136 -15.25 1.43 4.51
CA LEU A 136 -13.84 1.62 4.90
C LEU A 136 -13.65 2.72 5.96
N TRP A 137 -14.39 3.83 5.90
CA TRP A 137 -14.36 4.85 6.95
C TRP A 137 -14.97 4.33 8.25
N GLU A 138 -16.04 3.55 8.15
CA GLU A 138 -16.70 2.91 9.28
C GLU A 138 -15.83 1.80 9.89
N GLN A 139 -15.11 1.02 9.08
CA GLN A 139 -14.11 0.05 9.56
C GLN A 139 -12.95 0.74 10.27
N LEU A 140 -12.44 1.87 9.74
CA LEU A 140 -11.36 2.62 10.38
C LEU A 140 -11.82 3.20 11.73
N GLU A 141 -13.05 3.73 11.81
CA GLU A 141 -13.59 4.24 13.06
C GLU A 141 -13.92 3.09 14.04
N ALA A 142 -14.41 1.95 13.55
CA ALA A 142 -14.63 0.75 14.36
C ALA A 142 -13.32 0.13 14.88
N GLU A 143 -12.24 0.16 14.10
CA GLU A 143 -10.90 -0.28 14.52
C GLU A 143 -10.31 0.66 15.58
N LYS A 144 -10.51 1.97 15.41
CA LYS A 144 -10.15 2.97 16.42
C LYS A 144 -10.93 2.78 17.73
N GLN A 145 -12.21 2.41 17.67
CA GLN A 145 -12.97 1.98 18.85
C GLN A 145 -12.46 0.64 19.42
N GLY A 146 -12.02 -0.30 18.57
CA GLY A 146 -11.41 -1.56 19.00
C GLY A 146 -10.13 -1.35 19.82
N SER A 147 -9.31 -0.37 19.46
CA SER A 147 -8.13 0.02 20.25
C SER A 147 -8.50 0.54 21.64
N ALA A 148 -9.59 1.30 21.76
CA ALA A 148 -10.09 1.77 23.06
C ALA A 148 -10.63 0.60 23.91
N VAL A 149 -11.36 -0.33 23.29
CA VAL A 149 -11.87 -1.54 23.94
C VAL A 149 -10.74 -2.46 24.43
N LEU A 150 -9.63 -2.59 23.68
CA LEU A 150 -8.45 -3.33 24.12
C LEU A 150 -7.79 -2.68 25.35
N GLN A 151 -7.77 -1.35 25.41
CA GLN A 151 -7.26 -0.63 26.57
C GLN A 151 -8.14 -0.83 27.80
N GLU A 152 -9.47 -0.80 27.65
CA GLU A 152 -10.42 -1.10 28.74
C GLU A 152 -10.32 -2.56 29.22
N LEU A 153 -10.15 -3.53 28.31
CA LEU A 153 -9.92 -4.94 28.68
C LEU A 153 -8.62 -5.12 29.45
N HIS A 154 -7.56 -4.40 29.10
CA HIS A 154 -6.31 -4.45 29.85
C HIS A 154 -6.49 -3.92 31.29
N VAL A 155 -7.27 -2.84 31.46
CA VAL A 155 -7.60 -2.30 32.79
C VAL A 155 -8.47 -3.28 33.60
N LEU A 156 -9.47 -3.89 32.98
CA LEU A 156 -10.33 -4.89 33.64
C LEU A 156 -9.56 -6.15 34.03
N LYS A 157 -8.69 -6.65 33.16
CA LYS A 157 -7.84 -7.82 33.43
C LYS A 157 -6.92 -7.60 34.64
N LYS A 158 -6.32 -6.41 34.73
CA LYS A 158 -5.47 -6.06 35.88
C LYS A 158 -6.29 -6.02 37.17
N LYS A 159 -7.49 -5.43 37.14
CA LYS A 159 -8.39 -5.42 38.31
C LYS A 159 -8.82 -6.84 38.71
N SER A 160 -9.08 -7.74 37.76
CA SER A 160 -9.45 -9.12 38.10
C SER A 160 -8.30 -9.90 38.75
N GLU A 161 -7.07 -9.76 38.25
CA GLU A 161 -5.88 -10.38 38.86
C GLU A 161 -5.68 -9.88 40.30
N GLU A 162 -5.82 -8.57 40.54
CA GLU A 162 -5.74 -7.98 41.88
C GLU A 162 -6.83 -8.52 42.83
N THR A 163 -8.06 -8.68 42.35
CA THR A 163 -9.16 -9.24 43.17
C THR A 163 -8.98 -10.72 43.47
N GLU A 164 -8.42 -11.49 42.53
CA GLU A 164 -8.15 -12.92 42.73
C GLU A 164 -7.01 -13.11 43.74
N GLU A 165 -5.94 -12.31 43.65
CA GLU A 165 -4.83 -12.36 44.60
C GLU A 165 -5.27 -11.98 46.03
N ALA A 166 -6.14 -10.98 46.17
CA ALA A 166 -6.70 -10.59 47.47
C ALA A 166 -7.55 -11.72 48.09
N LEU A 167 -8.36 -12.40 47.28
CA LEU A 167 -9.13 -13.56 47.72
C LEU A 167 -8.22 -14.73 48.14
N ALA A 168 -7.18 -15.02 47.35
CA ALA A 168 -6.22 -16.09 47.65
C ALA A 168 -5.49 -15.84 48.98
N LYS A 169 -5.02 -14.61 49.22
CA LYS A 169 -4.37 -14.23 50.50
C LYS A 169 -5.31 -14.40 51.68
N THR A 170 -6.56 -13.96 51.55
CA THR A 170 -7.57 -14.08 52.60
C THR A 170 -7.86 -15.55 52.93
N GLN A 171 -7.96 -16.39 51.91
CA GLN A 171 -8.20 -17.83 52.09
C GLN A 171 -7.02 -18.53 52.78
N GLU A 172 -5.79 -18.17 52.44
CA GLU A 172 -4.59 -18.71 53.07
C GLU A 172 -4.52 -18.35 54.57
N GLU A 173 -4.86 -17.11 54.91
CA GLU A 173 -4.86 -16.62 56.29
C GLU A 173 -5.93 -17.31 57.14
N MET A 174 -7.13 -17.51 56.58
CA MET A 174 -8.19 -18.31 57.21
C MET A 174 -7.76 -19.78 57.40
N ALA A 175 -7.02 -20.37 56.45
CA ALA A 175 -6.51 -21.73 56.59
C ALA A 175 -5.41 -21.83 57.67
N LYS A 176 -4.52 -20.84 57.76
CA LYS A 176 -3.47 -20.75 58.79
C LYS A 176 -4.06 -20.65 60.19
N THR A 177 -4.99 -19.74 60.40
CA THR A 177 -5.68 -19.56 61.71
C THR A 177 -6.48 -20.80 62.11
N GLN A 178 -7.17 -21.45 61.18
CA GLN A 178 -7.88 -22.71 61.47
C GLN A 178 -6.91 -23.83 61.86
N LYS A 179 -5.76 -23.94 61.19
CA LYS A 179 -4.73 -24.93 61.49
C LYS A 179 -4.12 -24.69 62.87
N GLU A 180 -3.87 -23.44 63.23
CA GLU A 180 -3.35 -23.06 64.54
C GLU A 180 -4.36 -23.35 65.66
N PHE A 181 -5.65 -23.03 65.44
CA PHE A 181 -6.72 -23.36 66.38
C PHE A 181 -6.80 -24.86 66.65
N LYS A 182 -6.77 -25.68 65.58
CA LYS A 182 -6.74 -27.15 65.70
C LYS A 182 -5.49 -27.64 66.44
N ARG A 183 -4.34 -27.01 66.22
CA ARG A 183 -3.08 -27.37 66.90
C ARG A 183 -3.14 -27.05 68.39
N ASN A 184 -3.64 -25.87 68.76
CA ASN A 184 -3.84 -25.46 70.14
C ASN A 184 -4.84 -26.37 70.89
N LEU A 185 -5.92 -26.78 70.23
CA LEU A 185 -6.89 -27.72 70.79
C LEU A 185 -6.28 -29.12 71.04
N ARG A 186 -5.42 -29.59 70.13
CA ARG A 186 -4.69 -30.86 70.33
C ARG A 186 -3.71 -30.79 71.49
N SER A 187 -2.99 -29.67 71.66
CA SER A 187 -2.05 -29.49 72.76
C SER A 187 -2.75 -29.49 74.12
N LYS A 188 -3.95 -28.87 74.24
CA LYS A 188 -4.75 -28.87 75.47
C LYS A 188 -5.33 -30.24 75.86
N LYS A 189 -5.47 -31.17 74.90
CA LYS A 189 -5.95 -32.54 75.14
C LYS A 189 -4.86 -33.52 75.58
N ARG A 190 -3.59 -33.08 75.59
CA ARG A 190 -2.42 -33.91 75.96
C ARG A 190 -1.85 -33.58 77.35
N ILE A 191 -2.51 -32.68 78.08
CA ILE A 191 -2.30 -32.37 79.50
C ILE A 191 -3.47 -32.98 80.26
#